data_AF-A0A401LUH5-F1
#
_entry.id   AF-A0A401LUH5-F1
#
_cell.length_a   1.000
_cell.length_b   1.000
_cell.length_c   1.000
_cell.angle_alpha   90.00
_cell.angle_beta   90.00
_cell.angle_gamma   90.00
#
_symmetry.space_group_name_H-M   'P 1'
#
loop_
_entity.id
_entity.type
_entity.pdbx_description
1 polymer ?
#
loop_
_entity_poly.entity_id
_entity_poly.type
_entity_poly.pdbx_seq_one_letter_code
_entity_poly.pdbx_strand_id
1 'polypeptide(L)'
;MDEGVREDHILVIDMESRKNREFKNPDYLLDWVEKMMIDYETYYIIIDEVQEVEDFVEVLSSLSVTEGADVYVTGSNSRFLSSDLVTEFRGRGDEIHVWPLSFKEFMTVYDGSKEDGWAEYRLYGGLPQLLTQVGDEKKADFLRRLYRTVYLRDIYERNNIELRPEFEELSKTVASSIGAPVNALNIANTFKSVSNVQSITDKTVSAYLEYMQDAFLIEKSERFDIKGRKYIGSLSKYYYQDVGLRNAILSFRQSEPTHIMENVIYNEMRMRGWLVDVGNVYHRVRNTEGKQQRVTLEVDFVCNKGSERIYIQSAWRMPDAEKMEQEKRSLRLVDDSFRKLLIVGEHTKQWSDENGIQIMSIYDFLLDWSSTEKHG
;
A
#
# COMPACT_ATOMS: atom_id res chain seq x y z
N MET A 1 -22.00 15.26 -16.51
CA MET A 1 -22.63 13.95 -16.73
C MET A 1 -23.26 14.03 -18.11
N ASP A 2 -22.44 13.91 -19.14
CA ASP A 2 -22.90 13.86 -20.53
C ASP A 2 -22.79 12.40 -20.95
N GLU A 3 -23.89 11.64 -20.77
CA GLU A 3 -24.40 10.54 -21.62
C GLU A 3 -25.38 9.65 -20.83
N GLY A 4 -26.67 9.71 -21.19
CA GLY A 4 -27.65 8.63 -21.01
C GLY A 4 -28.44 8.52 -19.71
N VAL A 5 -27.89 8.90 -18.56
CA VAL A 5 -28.55 8.68 -17.25
C VAL A 5 -29.37 9.89 -16.81
N ARG A 6 -30.61 9.68 -16.38
CA ARG A 6 -31.46 10.75 -15.83
C ARG A 6 -30.96 11.16 -14.44
N GLU A 7 -30.94 12.46 -14.13
CA GLU A 7 -30.46 12.96 -12.82
C GLU A 7 -31.27 12.39 -11.64
N ASP A 8 -32.57 12.17 -11.83
CA ASP A 8 -33.44 11.58 -10.81
C ASP A 8 -33.22 10.07 -10.60
N HIS A 9 -32.33 9.45 -11.38
CA HIS A 9 -31.90 8.06 -11.24
C HIS A 9 -30.52 7.95 -10.58
N ILE A 10 -29.96 9.05 -10.08
CA ILE A 10 -28.69 9.07 -9.37
C ILE A 10 -28.96 9.48 -7.92
N LEU A 11 -28.90 8.52 -7.01
CA LEU A 11 -29.13 8.72 -5.59
C LEU A 11 -27.77 8.78 -4.88
N VAL A 12 -27.36 9.97 -4.42
CA VAL A 12 -26.10 10.16 -3.70
C VAL A 12 -26.39 10.46 -2.23
N ILE A 13 -25.81 9.68 -1.34
CA ILE A 13 -25.98 9.81 0.10
C ILE A 13 -24.61 9.91 0.78
N ASP A 14 -24.30 11.11 1.26
CA ASP A 14 -23.11 11.40 2.06
C ASP A 14 -23.39 11.12 3.54
N MET A 15 -22.77 10.08 4.12
CA MET A 15 -23.01 9.69 5.51
C MET A 15 -22.29 10.57 6.55
N GLU A 16 -21.33 11.39 6.15
CA GLU A 16 -20.70 12.38 7.03
C GLU A 16 -21.63 13.60 7.25
N SER A 17 -22.50 13.88 6.28
CA SER A 17 -23.48 14.95 6.39
C SER A 17 -24.44 14.70 7.55
N ARG A 18 -24.43 15.62 8.54
CA ARG A 18 -25.37 15.57 9.68
C ARG A 18 -26.85 15.55 9.26
N LYS A 19 -27.17 16.06 8.06
CA LYS A 19 -28.53 16.01 7.52
C LYS A 19 -28.98 14.58 7.21
N ASN A 20 -28.04 13.68 6.98
CA ASN A 20 -28.29 12.30 6.61
C ASN A 20 -28.26 11.34 7.80
N ARG A 21 -28.36 11.84 9.03
CA ARG A 21 -28.30 11.01 10.25
C ARG A 21 -29.34 9.88 10.26
N GLU A 22 -30.53 10.11 9.70
CA GLU A 22 -31.58 9.09 9.64
C GLU A 22 -31.20 7.92 8.72
N PHE A 23 -30.40 8.16 7.68
CA PHE A 23 -29.91 7.13 6.76
C PHE A 23 -28.86 6.19 7.37
N LYS A 24 -28.36 6.50 8.57
CA LYS A 24 -27.53 5.54 9.33
C LYS A 24 -28.35 4.34 9.83
N ASN A 25 -29.68 4.48 9.91
CA ASN A 25 -30.58 3.39 10.22
C ASN A 25 -30.85 2.54 8.95
N PRO A 26 -30.69 1.20 9.00
CA PRO A 26 -30.81 0.32 7.83
C PRO A 26 -32.17 0.41 7.16
N ASP A 27 -33.23 0.30 7.96
CA ASP A 27 -34.61 0.25 7.48
C ASP A 27 -35.00 1.57 6.82
N TYR A 28 -34.63 2.70 7.42
CA TYR A 28 -34.90 4.02 6.84
C TYR A 28 -34.22 4.18 5.48
N LEU A 29 -32.96 3.76 5.36
CA LEU A 29 -32.20 3.87 4.12
C LEU A 29 -32.83 3.02 3.01
N LEU A 30 -33.16 1.76 3.30
CA LEU A 30 -33.81 0.85 2.35
C LEU A 30 -35.20 1.38 1.92
N ASP A 31 -36.03 1.78 2.88
CA ASP A 31 -37.35 2.38 2.62
C ASP A 31 -37.26 3.64 1.76
N TRP A 32 -36.23 4.46 1.96
CA TRP A 32 -36.04 5.67 1.18
C TRP A 32 -35.62 5.35 -0.24
N VAL A 33 -34.68 4.42 -0.44
CA VAL A 33 -34.27 3.96 -1.78
C VAL A 33 -35.47 3.43 -2.55
N GLU A 34 -36.27 2.56 -1.94
CA GLU A 34 -37.47 1.98 -2.58
C GLU A 34 -38.47 3.07 -3.00
N LYS A 35 -38.67 4.11 -2.17
CA LYS A 35 -39.56 5.24 -2.50
C LYS A 35 -39.04 6.11 -3.65
N MET A 36 -37.72 6.20 -3.81
CA MET A 36 -37.09 6.98 -4.87
C MET A 36 -37.07 6.25 -6.21
N MET A 37 -37.03 4.91 -6.18
CA MET A 37 -37.12 4.04 -7.35
C MET A 37 -38.57 3.97 -7.86
N ILE A 38 -38.99 4.96 -8.65
CA ILE A 38 -40.38 5.15 -9.09
C ILE A 38 -40.72 4.44 -10.41
N ASP A 39 -39.73 3.92 -11.12
CA ASP A 39 -39.89 3.16 -12.36
C ASP A 39 -38.94 1.94 -12.39
N TYR A 40 -38.96 1.18 -13.49
CA TYR A 40 -38.22 -0.07 -13.64
C TYR A 40 -36.84 0.12 -14.30
N GLU A 41 -36.41 1.36 -14.55
CA GLU A 41 -35.10 1.63 -15.11
C GLU A 41 -34.01 1.52 -14.03
N THR A 42 -32.75 1.54 -14.44
CA THR A 42 -31.61 1.49 -13.50
C THR A 42 -31.48 2.80 -12.71
N TYR A 43 -31.24 2.65 -11.41
CA TYR A 43 -30.88 3.67 -10.44
C TYR A 43 -29.47 3.42 -9.93
N TYR A 44 -28.64 4.46 -9.98
CA TYR A 44 -27.29 4.46 -9.44
C TYR A 44 -27.33 4.95 -8.00
N ILE A 45 -27.06 4.05 -7.06
CA ILE A 45 -27.11 4.32 -5.62
C ILE A 45 -25.69 4.46 -5.12
N ILE A 46 -25.28 5.67 -4.76
CA ILE A 46 -23.94 6.00 -4.29
C ILE A 46 -24.02 6.31 -2.79
N ILE A 47 -23.42 5.46 -1.97
CA ILE A 47 -23.35 5.63 -0.52
C ILE A 47 -21.91 5.93 -0.12
N ASP A 48 -21.66 7.17 0.30
CA ASP A 48 -20.35 7.62 0.75
C ASP A 48 -20.16 7.27 2.24
N GLU A 49 -19.00 6.71 2.60
CA GLU A 49 -18.66 6.26 3.96
C GLU A 49 -19.68 5.26 4.53
N VAL A 50 -19.98 4.21 3.77
CA VAL A 50 -21.05 3.24 4.06
C VAL A 50 -20.89 2.54 5.41
N GLN A 51 -19.68 2.47 5.97
CA GLN A 51 -19.44 1.91 7.30
C GLN A 51 -20.09 2.72 8.44
N GLU A 52 -20.60 3.92 8.15
CA GLU A 52 -21.41 4.72 9.07
C GLU A 52 -22.86 4.24 9.19
N VAL A 53 -23.30 3.36 8.28
CA VAL A 53 -24.62 2.72 8.31
C VAL A 53 -24.56 1.50 9.25
N GLU A 54 -25.51 1.42 10.18
CA GLU A 54 -25.65 0.22 11.02
C GLU A 54 -25.95 -1.00 10.12
N ASP A 55 -25.49 -2.19 10.47
CA ASP A 55 -25.75 -3.43 9.69
C ASP A 55 -25.59 -3.30 8.16
N PHE A 56 -24.64 -2.47 7.71
CA PHE A 56 -24.51 -2.08 6.29
C PHE A 56 -24.35 -3.28 5.35
N VAL A 57 -23.81 -4.41 5.82
CA VAL A 57 -23.67 -5.64 5.04
C VAL A 57 -25.03 -6.17 4.60
N GLU A 58 -26.02 -6.13 5.49
CA GLU A 58 -27.38 -6.56 5.20
C GLU A 58 -28.06 -5.58 4.23
N VAL A 59 -27.86 -4.27 4.44
CA VAL A 59 -28.33 -3.22 3.53
C VAL A 59 -27.80 -3.45 2.11
N LEU A 60 -26.48 -3.59 1.96
CA LEU A 60 -25.86 -3.80 0.65
C LEU A 60 -26.25 -5.15 0.04
N SER A 61 -26.41 -6.19 0.86
CA SER A 61 -26.91 -7.49 0.40
C SER A 61 -28.33 -7.39 -0.15
N SER A 62 -29.20 -6.61 0.51
CA SER A 62 -30.56 -6.33 0.05
C SER A 62 -30.55 -5.55 -1.26
N LEU A 63 -29.81 -4.44 -1.31
CA LEU A 63 -29.72 -3.61 -2.52
C LEU A 63 -29.12 -4.36 -3.72
N SER A 64 -28.14 -5.25 -3.49
CA SER A 64 -27.48 -6.02 -4.56
C SER A 64 -28.41 -6.98 -5.32
N VAL A 65 -29.57 -7.32 -4.75
CA VAL A 65 -30.58 -8.18 -5.38
C VAL A 65 -31.84 -7.42 -5.78
N THR A 66 -31.89 -6.10 -5.52
CA THR A 66 -32.99 -5.24 -5.91
C THR A 66 -32.91 -4.97 -7.41
N GLU A 67 -33.96 -5.34 -8.15
CA GLU A 67 -34.04 -5.10 -9.59
C GLU A 67 -34.00 -3.58 -9.88
N GLY A 68 -33.16 -3.18 -10.83
CA GLY A 68 -32.95 -1.77 -11.16
C GLY A 68 -31.97 -1.03 -10.23
N ALA A 69 -31.38 -1.66 -9.20
CA ALA A 69 -30.37 -1.01 -8.36
C ALA A 69 -28.94 -1.33 -8.84
N ASP A 70 -28.14 -0.29 -9.10
CA ASP A 70 -26.69 -0.39 -9.33
C ASP A 70 -25.96 0.37 -8.22
N VAL A 71 -25.24 -0.35 -7.36
CA VAL A 71 -24.82 0.15 -6.03
C VAL A 71 -23.32 0.39 -5.99
N TYR A 72 -22.94 1.60 -5.61
CA TYR A 72 -21.57 2.04 -5.43
C TYR A 72 -21.40 2.53 -4.01
N VAL A 73 -20.30 2.12 -3.38
CA VAL A 73 -20.01 2.47 -1.99
C VAL A 73 -18.56 2.91 -1.85
N THR A 74 -18.32 3.82 -0.93
CA THR A 74 -16.97 4.21 -0.52
C THR A 74 -16.76 3.90 0.96
N GLY A 75 -15.50 3.78 1.34
CA GLY A 75 -15.09 3.72 2.74
C GLY A 75 -13.62 4.10 2.87
N SER A 76 -13.31 4.94 3.83
CA SER A 76 -11.93 5.41 4.09
C SER A 76 -11.03 4.42 4.85
N ASN A 77 -11.49 3.18 5.07
CA ASN A 77 -10.77 2.16 5.82
C ASN A 77 -10.91 0.76 5.17
N SER A 78 -9.82 -0.01 5.16
CA SER A 78 -9.73 -1.33 4.51
C SER A 78 -10.47 -2.42 5.26
N ARG A 79 -10.82 -2.24 6.54
CA ARG A 79 -11.58 -3.24 7.29
C ARG A 79 -12.96 -3.46 6.67
N PHE A 80 -13.51 -2.42 6.02
CA PHE A 80 -14.70 -2.46 5.18
C PHE A 80 -14.48 -3.25 3.87
N LEU A 81 -13.26 -3.24 3.34
CA LEU A 81 -12.84 -3.95 2.13
C LEU A 81 -12.23 -5.33 2.45
N SER A 82 -12.31 -5.78 3.69
CA SER A 82 -11.67 -7.03 4.09
C SER A 82 -12.24 -8.21 3.30
N SER A 83 -11.39 -9.21 3.05
CA SER A 83 -11.79 -10.47 2.41
C SER A 83 -12.98 -11.12 3.12
N ASP A 84 -13.13 -10.87 4.43
CA ASP A 84 -14.22 -11.38 5.24
C ASP A 84 -15.57 -10.75 4.84
N LEU A 85 -15.61 -9.43 4.60
CA LEU A 85 -16.81 -8.74 4.09
C LEU A 85 -17.11 -9.11 2.62
N VAL A 86 -16.09 -9.21 1.76
CA VAL A 86 -16.27 -9.72 0.38
C VAL A 86 -16.83 -11.16 0.38
N THR A 87 -16.43 -11.97 1.37
CA THR A 87 -16.97 -13.32 1.59
C THR A 87 -18.43 -13.27 2.05
N GLU A 88 -18.81 -12.30 2.88
CA GLU A 88 -20.21 -12.05 3.26
C GLU A 88 -21.07 -11.65 2.06
N PHE A 89 -20.52 -10.83 1.14
CA PHE A 89 -21.15 -10.53 -0.16
C PHE A 89 -21.12 -11.70 -1.15
N ARG A 90 -20.53 -12.86 -0.78
CA ARG A 90 -20.43 -14.08 -1.59
C ARG A 90 -19.91 -13.82 -3.02
N GLY A 91 -18.98 -12.86 -3.17
CA GLY A 91 -18.40 -12.49 -4.46
C GLY A 91 -19.33 -11.71 -5.39
N ARG A 92 -20.33 -10.99 -4.85
CA ARG A 92 -21.29 -10.16 -5.62
C ARG A 92 -20.87 -8.69 -5.76
N GLY A 93 -19.59 -8.37 -5.60
CA GLY A 93 -19.09 -7.01 -5.74
C GLY A 93 -17.64 -6.98 -6.22
N ASP A 94 -17.29 -5.89 -6.87
CA ASP A 94 -15.93 -5.56 -7.28
C ASP A 94 -15.36 -4.50 -6.33
N GLU A 95 -14.09 -4.65 -5.95
CA GLU A 95 -13.37 -3.67 -5.14
C GLU A 95 -12.42 -2.85 -6.02
N ILE A 96 -12.45 -1.52 -5.83
CA ILE A 96 -11.51 -0.60 -6.45
C ILE A 96 -10.73 0.10 -5.33
N HIS A 97 -9.46 -0.25 -5.20
CA HIS A 97 -8.56 0.42 -4.26
C HIS A 97 -8.00 1.71 -4.88
N VAL A 98 -8.26 2.86 -4.24
CA VAL A 98 -7.79 4.17 -4.68
C VAL A 98 -6.46 4.51 -4.00
N TRP A 99 -5.37 4.44 -4.75
CA TRP A 99 -4.03 4.78 -4.25
C TRP A 99 -3.76 6.29 -4.27
N PRO A 100 -2.78 6.79 -3.50
CA PRO A 100 -2.14 8.08 -3.79
C PRO A 100 -1.65 8.12 -5.23
N LEU A 101 -1.48 9.33 -5.79
CA LEU A 101 -1.04 9.48 -7.18
C LEU A 101 0.27 8.72 -7.39
N SER A 102 0.33 7.92 -8.45
CA SER A 102 1.59 7.41 -8.98
C SER A 102 2.52 8.56 -9.33
N PHE A 103 3.81 8.24 -9.45
CA PHE A 103 4.75 9.23 -9.95
C PHE A 103 4.38 9.71 -11.36
N LYS A 104 3.84 8.82 -12.21
CA LYS A 104 3.37 9.18 -13.55
C LYS A 104 2.23 10.21 -13.48
N GLU A 105 1.21 9.96 -12.67
CA GLU A 105 0.08 10.88 -12.49
C GLU A 105 0.55 12.21 -11.87
N PHE A 106 1.40 12.16 -10.86
CA PHE A 106 2.02 13.34 -10.26
C PHE A 106 2.73 14.21 -11.31
N MET A 107 3.50 13.60 -12.21
CA MET A 107 4.21 14.31 -13.28
C MET A 107 3.28 14.89 -14.35
N THR A 108 1.99 14.52 -14.41
CA THR A 108 1.04 15.16 -15.35
C THR A 108 0.65 16.57 -14.96
N VAL A 109 0.82 16.92 -13.67
CA VAL A 109 0.42 18.21 -13.09
C VAL A 109 1.59 18.96 -12.46
N TYR A 110 2.73 18.30 -12.24
CA TYR A 110 3.94 18.91 -11.72
C TYR A 110 4.68 19.72 -12.80
N ASP A 111 4.94 21.00 -12.53
CA ASP A 111 5.65 21.90 -13.42
C ASP A 111 7.16 21.88 -13.13
N GLY A 112 7.87 20.91 -13.72
CA GLY A 112 9.31 20.75 -13.54
C GLY A 112 9.90 19.56 -14.29
N SER A 113 11.21 19.36 -14.16
CA SER A 113 11.88 18.19 -14.73
C SER A 113 11.46 16.91 -13.99
N LYS A 114 11.62 15.75 -14.63
CA LYS A 114 11.38 14.45 -13.97
C LYS A 114 12.33 14.24 -12.78
N GLU A 115 13.54 14.81 -12.83
CA GLU A 115 14.51 14.76 -11.74
C GLU A 115 14.05 15.56 -10.51
N ASP A 116 13.56 16.78 -10.74
CA ASP A 116 13.01 17.65 -9.68
C ASP A 116 11.73 17.05 -9.12
N GLY A 117 10.83 16.58 -10.00
CA GLY A 117 9.61 15.90 -9.60
C GLY A 117 9.89 14.63 -8.80
N TRP A 118 10.92 13.86 -9.16
CA TRP A 118 11.33 12.68 -8.39
C TRP A 118 11.82 13.08 -6.99
N ALA A 119 12.60 14.16 -6.87
CA ALA A 119 13.03 14.68 -5.58
C ALA A 119 11.85 15.13 -4.71
N GLU A 120 10.88 15.83 -5.31
CA GLU A 120 9.65 16.27 -4.66
C GLU A 120 8.80 15.09 -4.18
N TYR A 121 8.55 14.11 -5.05
CA TYR A 121 7.72 12.94 -4.78
C TYR A 121 8.32 12.05 -3.69
N ARG A 122 9.65 11.84 -3.67
CA ARG A 122 10.31 11.09 -2.58
C ARG A 122 10.19 11.77 -1.22
N LEU A 123 10.10 13.11 -1.21
CA LEU A 123 10.05 13.88 0.04
C LEU A 123 8.62 14.02 0.56
N TYR A 124 7.67 14.35 -0.32
CA TYR A 124 6.30 14.70 0.05
C TYR A 124 5.25 13.67 -0.35
N GLY A 125 5.56 12.68 -1.18
CA GLY A 125 4.61 11.65 -1.60
C GLY A 125 3.68 12.10 -2.72
N GLY A 126 2.63 11.30 -2.94
CA GLY A 126 1.67 11.40 -4.04
C GLY A 126 0.25 11.79 -3.62
N LEU A 127 -0.01 12.14 -2.36
CA LEU A 127 -1.35 12.53 -1.93
C LEU A 127 -1.89 13.72 -2.76
N PRO A 128 -3.07 13.60 -3.42
CA PRO A 128 -3.56 14.62 -4.36
C PRO A 128 -3.64 16.04 -3.76
N GLN A 129 -4.06 16.14 -2.49
CA GLN A 129 -4.23 17.44 -1.83
C GLN A 129 -2.92 18.22 -1.66
N LEU A 130 -1.74 17.57 -1.72
CA LEU A 130 -0.44 18.24 -1.71
C LEU A 130 -0.25 19.21 -2.87
N LEU A 131 -0.89 18.96 -4.01
CA LEU A 131 -0.82 19.83 -5.19
C LEU A 131 -1.37 21.24 -4.90
N THR A 132 -2.24 21.36 -3.90
CA THR A 132 -2.81 22.64 -3.45
C THR A 132 -1.93 23.37 -2.42
N GLN A 133 -0.89 22.70 -1.90
CA GLN A 133 -0.02 23.21 -0.83
C GLN A 133 1.22 23.87 -1.45
N VAL A 134 1.24 25.20 -1.47
CA VAL A 134 2.34 25.97 -2.05
C VAL A 134 3.50 26.08 -1.07
N GLY A 135 4.63 25.48 -1.42
CA GLY A 135 5.90 25.53 -0.68
C GLY A 135 6.10 24.42 0.35
N ASP A 136 7.37 24.10 0.58
CA ASP A 136 7.87 23.00 1.40
C ASP A 136 7.29 22.97 2.82
N GLU A 137 7.20 24.12 3.48
CA GLU A 137 6.68 24.24 4.85
C GLU A 137 5.20 23.87 4.91
N LYS A 138 4.38 24.37 3.96
CA LYS A 138 2.96 24.05 3.91
C LYS A 138 2.71 22.58 3.61
N LYS A 139 3.50 21.96 2.72
CA LYS A 139 3.43 20.52 2.43
C LYS A 139 3.77 19.69 3.66
N ALA A 140 4.88 20.02 4.34
CA ALA A 140 5.29 19.33 5.55
C ALA A 140 4.25 19.45 6.68
N ASP A 141 3.70 20.65 6.90
CA ASP A 141 2.68 20.88 7.91
C ASP A 141 1.34 20.24 7.57
N PHE A 142 0.96 20.22 6.29
CA PHE A 142 -0.21 19.50 5.80
C PHE A 142 -0.09 18.01 6.14
N LEU A 143 1.03 17.36 5.79
CA LEU A 143 1.24 15.93 6.04
C LEU A 143 1.25 15.59 7.54
N ARG A 144 1.93 16.41 8.36
CA ARG A 144 1.93 16.22 9.83
C ARG A 144 0.53 16.34 10.42
N ARG A 145 -0.26 17.30 9.93
CA ARG A 145 -1.65 17.50 10.36
C ARG A 145 -2.51 16.33 9.92
N LEU A 146 -2.42 15.93 8.65
CA LEU A 146 -3.16 14.81 8.08
C LEU A 146 -2.93 13.52 8.88
N TYR A 147 -1.68 13.18 9.19
CA TYR A 147 -1.35 12.04 10.04
C TYR A 147 -2.05 12.10 11.41
N ARG A 148 -2.05 13.27 12.07
CA ARG A 148 -2.63 13.43 13.41
C ARG A 148 -4.16 13.50 13.41
N THR A 149 -4.76 14.21 12.47
CA THR A 149 -6.18 14.57 12.51
C THR A 149 -7.05 13.63 11.70
N VAL A 150 -6.47 12.86 10.77
CA VAL A 150 -7.20 11.87 9.97
C VAL A 150 -6.75 10.48 10.39
N TYR A 151 -5.53 10.07 10.07
CA TYR A 151 -5.07 8.69 10.32
C TYR A 151 -5.11 8.27 11.79
N LEU A 152 -4.46 9.01 12.70
CA LEU A 152 -4.47 8.66 14.12
C LEU A 152 -5.87 8.74 14.72
N ARG A 153 -6.67 9.73 14.31
CA ARG A 153 -8.03 9.90 14.82
C ARG A 153 -8.91 8.72 14.42
N ASP A 154 -8.91 8.35 13.14
CA ASP A 154 -9.67 7.22 12.60
C ASP A 154 -9.28 5.91 13.30
N ILE A 155 -7.98 5.66 13.44
CA ILE A 155 -7.47 4.48 14.14
C ILE A 155 -7.94 4.45 15.61
N TYR A 156 -7.88 5.57 16.33
CA TYR A 156 -8.28 5.64 17.74
C TYR A 156 -9.79 5.59 17.98
N GLU A 157 -10.59 6.06 17.03
CA GLU A 157 -12.05 6.06 17.15
C GLU A 157 -12.62 4.66 16.85
N ARG A 158 -12.00 3.93 15.92
CA ARG A 158 -12.44 2.58 15.53
C ARG A 158 -11.88 1.46 16.40
N ASN A 159 -10.73 1.69 17.03
CA ASN A 159 -10.04 0.68 17.81
C ASN A 159 -9.91 1.12 19.27
N ASN A 160 -10.19 0.22 20.21
CA ASN A 160 -10.02 0.47 21.64
C ASN A 160 -8.53 0.43 22.04
N ILE A 161 -7.77 1.45 21.65
CA ILE A 161 -6.32 1.55 21.89
C ILE A 161 -6.07 2.20 23.26
N GLU A 162 -5.68 1.37 24.24
CA GLU A 162 -5.28 1.82 25.58
C GLU A 162 -3.90 2.49 25.59
N LEU A 163 -2.92 1.92 24.86
CA LEU A 163 -1.52 2.34 24.85
C LEU A 163 -1.22 3.26 23.66
N ARG A 164 -1.88 4.43 23.60
CA ARG A 164 -1.73 5.39 22.50
C ARG A 164 -0.28 5.89 22.31
N PRO A 165 0.48 6.26 23.36
CA PRO A 165 1.87 6.67 23.20
C PRO A 165 2.73 5.59 22.55
N GLU A 166 2.53 4.33 22.93
CA GLU A 166 3.25 3.17 22.38
C GLU A 166 2.82 2.86 20.96
N PHE A 167 1.54 3.07 20.61
CA PHE A 167 1.06 2.99 19.23
C PHE A 167 1.79 4.00 18.34
N GLU A 168 1.87 5.27 18.76
CA GLU A 168 2.57 6.30 17.98
C GLU A 168 4.07 6.03 17.87
N GLU A 169 4.68 5.50 18.93
CA GLU A 169 6.09 5.12 18.90
C GLU A 169 6.36 3.90 18.02
N LEU A 170 5.43 2.93 18.00
CA LEU A 170 5.46 1.82 17.05
C LEU A 170 5.38 2.33 15.61
N SER A 171 4.44 3.23 15.31
CA SER A 171 4.32 3.86 13.99
C SER A 171 5.63 4.54 13.57
N LYS A 172 6.27 5.32 14.46
CA LYS A 172 7.60 5.90 14.18
C LYS A 172 8.69 4.84 14.00
N THR A 173 8.65 3.75 14.78
CA THR A 173 9.63 2.67 14.70
C THR A 173 9.54 1.96 13.33
N VAL A 174 8.33 1.66 12.87
CA VAL A 174 8.09 1.06 11.55
C VAL A 174 8.48 2.05 10.44
N ALA A 175 8.12 3.33 10.55
CA ALA A 175 8.55 4.37 9.62
C ALA A 175 10.08 4.49 9.52
N SER A 176 10.79 4.48 10.65
CA SER A 176 12.25 4.63 10.66
C SER A 176 13.00 3.41 10.13
N SER A 177 12.39 2.23 10.23
CA SER A 177 12.91 0.95 9.75
C SER A 177 12.18 0.41 8.52
N ILE A 178 11.65 1.31 7.69
CA ILE A 178 10.94 0.99 6.46
C ILE A 178 11.77 0.07 5.54
N GLY A 179 11.14 -0.96 4.97
CA GLY A 179 11.85 -1.97 4.17
C GLY A 179 12.69 -2.96 5.00
N ALA A 180 12.71 -2.87 6.33
CA ALA A 180 13.29 -3.90 7.19
C ALA A 180 12.21 -4.90 7.65
N PRO A 181 12.57 -6.17 7.90
CA PRO A 181 11.66 -7.15 8.47
C PRO A 181 11.27 -6.79 9.91
N VAL A 182 9.97 -6.77 10.17
CA VAL A 182 9.39 -6.45 11.46
C VAL A 182 9.15 -7.72 12.26
N ASN A 183 9.62 -7.74 13.51
CA ASN A 183 9.38 -8.81 14.47
C ASN A 183 8.64 -8.24 15.69
N ALA A 184 7.35 -8.55 15.79
CA ALA A 184 6.47 -8.05 16.86
C ALA A 184 6.97 -8.40 18.26
N LEU A 185 7.53 -9.60 18.45
CA LEU A 185 8.11 -10.03 19.73
C LEU A 185 9.34 -9.20 20.11
N ASN A 186 10.24 -8.94 19.15
CA ASN A 186 11.42 -8.11 19.42
C ASN A 186 11.02 -6.68 19.78
N ILE A 187 10.04 -6.11 19.06
CA ILE A 187 9.54 -4.76 19.35
C ILE A 187 8.89 -4.71 20.74
N ALA A 188 8.03 -5.68 21.09
CA ALA A 188 7.43 -5.76 22.41
C ALA A 188 8.48 -5.88 23.53
N ASN A 189 9.53 -6.68 23.31
CA ASN A 189 10.65 -6.79 24.24
C ASN A 189 11.44 -5.47 24.37
N THR A 190 11.60 -4.72 23.29
CA THR A 190 12.20 -3.38 23.31
C THR A 190 11.38 -2.42 24.15
N PHE A 191 10.05 -2.37 23.96
CA PHE A 191 9.18 -1.54 24.80
C PHE A 191 9.25 -1.91 26.29
N LYS A 192 9.30 -3.21 26.62
CA LYS A 192 9.45 -3.68 28.01
C LYS A 192 10.78 -3.29 28.65
N SER A 193 11.86 -3.35 27.87
CA SER A 193 13.22 -3.12 28.37
C SER A 193 13.63 -1.65 28.40
N VAL A 194 13.21 -0.87 27.40
CA VAL A 194 13.60 0.54 27.23
C VAL A 194 12.55 1.47 27.81
N SER A 195 11.28 1.26 27.47
CA SER A 195 10.17 2.13 27.89
C SER A 195 9.46 1.65 29.16
N ASN A 196 9.86 0.49 29.70
CA ASN A 196 9.30 -0.14 30.89
C ASN A 196 7.78 -0.38 30.85
N VAL A 197 7.23 -0.61 29.65
CA VAL A 197 5.80 -0.89 29.45
C VAL A 197 5.59 -2.40 29.48
N GLN A 198 5.29 -2.95 30.65
CA GLN A 198 5.18 -4.41 30.81
C GLN A 198 3.92 -5.03 30.16
N SER A 199 2.88 -4.21 29.98
CA SER A 199 1.59 -4.64 29.41
C SER A 199 1.61 -4.88 27.90
N ILE A 200 2.59 -4.32 27.17
CA ILE A 200 2.65 -4.48 25.72
C ILE A 200 3.16 -5.88 25.35
N THR A 201 2.42 -6.57 24.50
CA THR A 201 2.76 -7.93 24.05
C THR A 201 3.04 -7.95 22.55
N ASP A 202 3.60 -9.05 22.05
CA ASP A 202 3.72 -9.32 20.63
C ASP A 202 2.34 -9.26 19.93
N LYS A 203 1.29 -9.80 20.58
CA LYS A 203 -0.08 -9.69 20.08
C LYS A 203 -0.57 -8.25 19.99
N THR A 204 -0.25 -7.41 20.97
CA THR A 204 -0.59 -5.98 20.95
C THR A 204 0.11 -5.28 19.80
N VAL A 205 1.40 -5.55 19.58
CA VAL A 205 2.16 -4.98 18.46
C VAL A 205 1.58 -5.44 17.12
N SER A 206 1.26 -6.73 16.98
CA SER A 206 0.59 -7.27 15.78
C SER A 206 -0.75 -6.60 15.51
N ALA A 207 -1.60 -6.46 16.53
CA ALA A 207 -2.89 -5.76 16.39
C ALA A 207 -2.70 -4.30 15.98
N TYR A 208 -1.69 -3.61 16.50
CA TYR A 208 -1.41 -2.22 16.10
C TYR A 208 -0.90 -2.10 14.66
N LEU A 209 -0.12 -3.09 14.19
CA LEU A 209 0.26 -3.18 12.77
C LEU A 209 -0.96 -3.44 11.88
N GLU A 210 -1.90 -4.28 12.32
CA GLU A 210 -3.19 -4.51 11.65
C GLU A 210 -4.03 -3.22 11.58
N TYR A 211 -4.16 -2.47 12.68
CA TYR A 211 -4.89 -1.21 12.66
C TYR A 211 -4.29 -0.16 11.71
N MET A 212 -2.97 -0.13 11.55
CA MET A 212 -2.32 0.74 10.56
C MET A 212 -2.55 0.26 9.12
N GLN A 213 -2.68 -1.05 8.88
CA GLN A 213 -3.05 -1.59 7.57
C GLN A 213 -4.51 -1.26 7.25
N ASP A 214 -5.41 -1.47 8.21
CA ASP A 214 -6.83 -1.15 8.11
C ASP A 214 -7.04 0.32 7.75
N ALA A 215 -6.27 1.23 8.35
CA ALA A 215 -6.35 2.66 8.05
C ALA A 215 -5.58 3.09 6.78
N PHE A 216 -5.18 2.15 5.92
CA PHE A 216 -4.40 2.40 4.70
C PHE A 216 -3.08 3.18 4.93
N LEU A 217 -2.53 3.14 6.15
CA LEU A 217 -1.29 3.84 6.46
C LEU A 217 -0.07 3.03 5.99
N ILE A 218 -0.12 1.71 6.20
CA ILE A 218 0.93 0.76 5.79
C ILE A 218 0.34 -0.43 5.05
N GLU A 219 1.18 -1.11 4.29
CA GLU A 219 0.90 -2.33 3.57
C GLU A 219 1.93 -3.39 3.93
N LYS A 220 1.49 -4.64 4.03
CA LYS A 220 2.34 -5.77 4.44
C LYS A 220 2.86 -6.49 3.22
N SER A 221 4.17 -6.72 3.18
CA SER A 221 4.81 -7.60 2.20
C SER A 221 5.31 -8.85 2.90
N GLU A 222 4.76 -10.00 2.52
CA GLU A 222 5.12 -11.28 3.14
C GLU A 222 6.46 -11.77 2.62
N ARG A 223 7.33 -12.25 3.51
CA ARG A 223 8.50 -12.99 3.06
C ARG A 223 8.11 -14.41 2.73
N PHE A 224 8.49 -14.89 1.56
CA PHE A 224 8.35 -16.31 1.23
C PHE A 224 9.63 -16.88 0.64
N ASP A 225 9.80 -18.17 0.86
CA ASP A 225 10.89 -18.94 0.28
C ASP A 225 10.57 -19.28 -1.18
N ILE A 226 11.32 -18.68 -2.11
CA ILE A 226 11.12 -18.87 -3.55
C ILE A 226 11.24 -20.36 -3.94
N LYS A 227 12.10 -21.12 -3.27
CA LYS A 227 12.37 -22.54 -3.60
C LYS A 227 11.51 -23.50 -2.77
N GLY A 228 11.30 -23.20 -1.49
CA GLY A 228 10.62 -24.09 -0.54
C GLY A 228 9.12 -23.83 -0.38
N ARG A 229 8.58 -22.73 -0.93
CA ARG A 229 7.14 -22.38 -0.89
C ARG A 229 6.56 -22.38 0.53
N LYS A 230 7.36 -21.96 1.51
CA LYS A 230 6.96 -21.85 2.92
C LYS A 230 6.60 -20.40 3.25
N TYR A 231 5.41 -20.22 3.81
CA TYR A 231 4.89 -18.93 4.28
C TYR A 231 4.87 -18.83 5.82
N ILE A 232 4.73 -19.96 6.52
CA ILE A 232 4.54 -19.95 7.98
C ILE A 232 5.84 -19.57 8.71
N GLY A 233 5.75 -18.54 9.57
CA GLY A 233 6.81 -18.12 10.49
C GLY A 233 7.85 -17.18 9.89
N SER A 234 7.64 -16.66 8.69
CA SER A 234 8.49 -15.63 8.10
C SER A 234 8.13 -14.23 8.65
N LEU A 235 9.14 -13.38 8.81
CA LEU A 235 8.92 -11.98 9.15
C LEU A 235 8.40 -11.23 7.92
N SER A 236 7.55 -10.24 8.11
CA SER A 236 7.05 -9.39 7.02
C SER A 236 7.79 -8.06 7.01
N LYS A 237 7.92 -7.46 5.82
CA LYS A 237 8.25 -6.04 5.70
C LYS A 237 6.96 -5.24 5.64
N TYR A 238 7.02 -3.98 6.07
CA TYR A 238 5.91 -3.04 5.96
C TYR A 238 6.37 -1.81 5.20
N TYR A 239 5.52 -1.36 4.28
CA TYR A 239 5.73 -0.17 3.45
C TYR A 239 4.60 0.81 3.70
N TYR A 240 4.87 2.11 3.67
CA TYR A 240 3.84 3.12 3.79
C TYR A 240 3.18 3.36 2.43
N GLN A 241 1.85 3.47 2.40
CA GLN A 241 1.15 3.73 1.13
C GLN A 241 1.52 5.10 0.53
N ASP A 242 1.99 6.03 1.36
CA ASP A 242 2.57 7.30 0.93
C ASP A 242 3.87 7.61 1.67
N VAL A 243 4.97 7.83 0.92
CA VAL A 243 6.30 8.12 1.50
C VAL A 243 6.37 9.50 2.16
N GLY A 244 5.52 10.44 1.76
CA GLY A 244 5.39 11.75 2.40
C GLY A 244 4.82 11.66 3.80
N LEU A 245 3.76 10.86 3.98
CA LEU A 245 3.22 10.55 5.31
C LEU A 245 4.27 9.89 6.20
N ARG A 246 5.00 8.90 5.68
CA ARG A 246 6.12 8.28 6.39
C ARG A 246 7.15 9.33 6.84
N ASN A 247 7.55 10.22 5.94
CA ASN A 247 8.52 11.26 6.25
C ASN A 247 7.97 12.23 7.30
N ALA A 248 6.69 12.59 7.23
CA ALA A 248 6.03 13.45 8.21
C ALA A 248 5.96 12.83 9.62
N ILE A 249 5.72 11.51 9.73
CA ILE A 249 5.76 10.77 11.00
C ILE A 249 7.13 10.93 11.69
N LEU A 250 8.20 10.90 10.90
CA LEU A 250 9.57 11.12 11.37
C LEU A 250 9.98 12.60 11.41
N SER A 251 9.03 13.51 11.21
CA SER A 251 9.26 14.95 11.15
C SER A 251 10.32 15.36 10.12
N PHE A 252 10.48 14.59 9.04
CA PHE A 252 11.44 14.78 7.96
C PHE A 252 12.91 14.74 8.42
N ARG A 253 13.21 14.08 9.55
CA ARG A 253 14.56 14.05 10.14
C ARG A 253 15.48 12.99 9.55
N GLN A 254 14.94 12.02 8.80
CA GLN A 254 15.69 10.88 8.30
C GLN A 254 15.59 10.80 6.76
N SER A 255 16.73 10.76 6.09
CA SER A 255 16.84 10.60 4.64
C SER A 255 17.43 9.23 4.32
N GLU A 256 16.61 8.34 3.78
CA GLU A 256 16.95 6.96 3.42
C GLU A 256 16.62 6.72 1.95
N PRO A 257 17.39 7.26 0.99
CA PRO A 257 17.00 7.25 -0.42
C PRO A 257 16.80 5.83 -0.98
N THR A 258 17.59 4.86 -0.53
CA THR A 258 17.44 3.45 -0.92
C THR A 258 16.08 2.89 -0.48
N HIS A 259 15.74 2.98 0.80
CA HIS A 259 14.50 2.42 1.33
C HIS A 259 13.25 3.20 0.88
N ILE A 260 13.38 4.52 0.66
CA ILE A 260 12.30 5.33 0.07
C ILE A 260 12.04 4.88 -1.37
N MET A 261 13.10 4.67 -2.18
CA MET A 261 12.94 4.17 -3.54
C MET A 261 12.31 2.78 -3.55
N GLU A 262 12.75 1.87 -2.67
CA GLU A 262 12.15 0.54 -2.48
C GLU A 262 10.65 0.64 -2.16
N ASN A 263 10.24 1.52 -1.23
CA ASN A 263 8.82 1.73 -0.93
C ASN A 263 8.05 2.29 -2.14
N VAL A 264 8.61 3.26 -2.89
CA VAL A 264 7.91 3.78 -4.07
C VAL A 264 7.72 2.68 -5.12
N ILE A 265 8.73 1.83 -5.35
CA ILE A 265 8.61 0.68 -6.25
C ILE A 265 7.52 -0.28 -5.76
N TYR A 266 7.46 -0.55 -4.45
CA TYR A 266 6.39 -1.36 -3.85
C TYR A 266 5.00 -0.77 -4.17
N ASN A 267 4.79 0.51 -3.87
CA ASN A 267 3.50 1.18 -4.09
C ASN A 267 3.12 1.19 -5.58
N GLU A 268 4.06 1.48 -6.47
CA GLU A 268 3.83 1.46 -7.91
C GLU A 268 3.38 0.07 -8.39
N MET A 269 4.04 -1.00 -7.92
CA MET A 269 3.67 -2.37 -8.27
C MET A 269 2.29 -2.75 -7.74
N ARG A 270 1.97 -2.38 -6.49
CA ARG A 270 0.64 -2.60 -5.90
C ARG A 270 -0.45 -1.88 -6.67
N MET A 271 -0.24 -0.61 -6.98
CA MET A 271 -1.18 0.19 -7.77
C MET A 271 -1.40 -0.38 -9.19
N ARG A 272 -0.36 -0.93 -9.82
CA ARG A 272 -0.47 -1.63 -11.12
C ARG A 272 -1.17 -3.00 -11.02
N GLY A 273 -1.64 -3.38 -9.83
CA GLY A 273 -2.38 -4.62 -9.58
C GLY A 273 -1.49 -5.85 -9.40
N TRP A 274 -0.23 -5.68 -9.00
CA TRP A 274 0.63 -6.80 -8.63
C TRP A 274 0.50 -7.12 -7.14
N LEU A 275 0.50 -8.41 -6.81
CA LEU A 275 0.77 -8.89 -5.45
C LEU A 275 2.27 -8.85 -5.21
N VAL A 276 2.72 -8.19 -4.16
CA VAL A 276 4.14 -7.89 -3.94
C VAL A 276 4.62 -8.49 -2.62
N ASP A 277 5.42 -9.55 -2.74
CA ASP A 277 6.05 -10.25 -1.63
C ASP A 277 7.56 -10.05 -1.64
N VAL A 278 8.24 -10.39 -0.55
CA VAL A 278 9.70 -10.38 -0.46
C VAL A 278 10.23 -11.79 -0.64
N GLY A 279 11.21 -11.98 -1.52
CA GLY A 279 11.72 -13.30 -1.88
C GLY A 279 12.97 -13.68 -1.10
N ASN A 280 13.03 -14.89 -0.55
CA ASN A 280 14.28 -15.46 -0.05
C ASN A 280 14.83 -16.52 -1.01
N VAL A 281 16.12 -16.41 -1.35
CA VAL A 281 16.86 -17.40 -2.11
C VAL A 281 18.02 -17.94 -1.28
N TYR A 282 18.10 -19.26 -1.16
CA TYR A 282 19.21 -19.91 -0.46
C TYR A 282 20.36 -20.24 -1.40
N HIS A 283 21.57 -19.90 -0.95
CA HIS A 283 22.83 -20.25 -1.58
C HIS A 283 23.73 -21.00 -0.58
N ARG A 284 24.55 -21.93 -1.04
CA ARG A 284 25.58 -22.55 -0.20
C ARG A 284 26.93 -21.95 -0.53
N VAL A 285 27.56 -21.33 0.45
CA VAL A 285 28.95 -20.83 0.36
C VAL A 285 29.85 -21.67 1.25
N ARG A 286 31.14 -21.79 0.92
CA ARG A 286 32.13 -22.36 1.84
C ARG A 286 32.67 -21.23 2.73
N ASN A 287 32.70 -21.46 4.04
CA ASN A 287 33.36 -20.54 4.97
C ASN A 287 34.89 -20.68 4.88
N THR A 288 35.63 -19.87 5.65
CA THR A 288 37.09 -19.89 5.74
C THR A 288 37.67 -21.24 6.21
N GLU A 289 36.85 -22.07 6.88
CA GLU A 289 37.20 -23.43 7.32
C GLU A 289 36.83 -24.52 6.29
N GLY A 290 36.34 -24.14 5.11
CA GLY A 290 35.91 -25.07 4.05
C GLY A 290 34.54 -25.74 4.30
N LYS A 291 33.85 -25.42 5.39
CA LYS A 291 32.51 -25.95 5.69
C LYS A 291 31.46 -25.25 4.85
N GLN A 292 30.49 -26.03 4.35
CA GLN A 292 29.34 -25.45 3.66
C GLN A 292 28.41 -24.75 4.65
N GLN A 293 28.15 -23.48 4.40
CA GLN A 293 27.18 -22.67 5.12
C GLN A 293 26.08 -22.23 4.16
N ARG A 294 24.83 -22.36 4.60
CA ARG A 294 23.70 -21.79 3.87
C ARG A 294 23.63 -20.29 4.17
N VAL A 295 23.65 -19.49 3.12
CA VAL A 295 23.41 -18.04 3.15
C VAL A 295 22.06 -17.80 2.48
N THR A 296 21.29 -16.91 3.05
CA THR A 296 20.03 -16.42 2.48
C THR A 296 20.32 -15.09 1.82
N LEU A 297 19.96 -14.95 0.56
CA LEU A 297 19.91 -13.67 -0.15
C LEU A 297 18.45 -13.27 -0.31
N GLU A 298 18.18 -11.99 -0.13
CA GLU A 298 16.86 -11.41 -0.36
C GLU A 298 16.76 -10.93 -1.81
N VAL A 299 15.61 -11.19 -2.42
CA VAL A 299 15.13 -10.48 -3.61
C VAL A 299 14.12 -9.47 -3.08
N ASP A 300 14.33 -8.17 -3.35
CA ASP A 300 13.52 -7.09 -2.77
C ASP A 300 12.03 -7.37 -2.99
N PHE A 301 11.64 -7.69 -4.23
CA PHE A 301 10.26 -8.05 -4.56
C PHE A 301 10.13 -9.26 -5.48
N VAL A 302 9.14 -10.09 -5.16
CA VAL A 302 8.54 -11.04 -6.09
C VAL A 302 7.11 -10.62 -6.33
N CYS A 303 6.86 -10.13 -7.53
CA CYS A 303 5.59 -9.60 -7.94
C CYS A 303 4.82 -10.66 -8.72
N ASN A 304 3.58 -10.95 -8.35
CA ASN A 304 2.71 -11.89 -9.05
C ASN A 304 1.43 -11.19 -9.53
N LYS A 305 1.01 -11.44 -10.78
CA LYS A 305 -0.27 -10.98 -11.34
C LYS A 305 -0.85 -12.08 -12.22
N GLY A 306 -1.83 -12.81 -11.70
CA GLY A 306 -2.37 -14.01 -12.35
C GLY A 306 -1.27 -15.07 -12.60
N SER A 307 -0.99 -15.38 -13.86
CA SER A 307 0.06 -16.32 -14.26
C SER A 307 1.43 -15.67 -14.46
N GLU A 308 1.52 -14.35 -14.29
CA GLU A 308 2.74 -13.58 -14.52
C GLU A 308 3.52 -13.39 -13.22
N ARG A 309 4.85 -13.38 -13.37
CA ARG A 309 5.76 -13.11 -12.27
C ARG A 309 6.93 -12.25 -12.73
N ILE A 310 7.32 -11.31 -11.87
CA ILE A 310 8.49 -10.46 -12.03
C ILE A 310 9.28 -10.48 -10.72
N TYR A 311 10.58 -10.65 -10.81
CA TYR A 311 11.51 -10.46 -9.71
C TYR A 311 12.16 -9.08 -9.83
N ILE A 312 12.15 -8.30 -8.77
CA ILE A 312 12.72 -6.94 -8.78
C ILE A 312 13.79 -6.85 -7.70
N GLN A 313 14.93 -6.29 -8.08
CA GLN A 313 15.92 -5.74 -7.17
C GLN A 313 16.02 -4.23 -7.40
N SER A 314 16.24 -3.47 -6.34
CA SER A 314 16.41 -2.03 -6.39
C SER A 314 17.82 -1.63 -5.95
N ALA A 315 18.43 -0.68 -6.66
CA ALA A 315 19.76 -0.18 -6.36
C ALA A 315 19.81 1.34 -6.52
N TRP A 316 19.95 2.08 -5.40
CA TRP A 316 19.96 3.54 -5.48
C TRP A 316 21.11 4.06 -6.36
N ARG A 317 22.31 3.46 -6.24
CA ARG A 317 23.50 3.77 -7.03
C ARG A 317 24.31 2.52 -7.32
N MET A 318 24.96 2.48 -8.50
CA MET A 318 25.86 1.41 -8.91
C MET A 318 27.16 2.00 -9.48
N PRO A 319 28.08 2.44 -8.61
CA PRO A 319 29.28 3.18 -9.04
C PRO A 319 30.30 2.30 -9.77
N ASP A 320 30.27 0.98 -9.56
CA ASP A 320 31.25 0.05 -10.10
C ASP A 320 30.62 -1.32 -10.44
N ALA A 321 31.40 -2.15 -11.14
CA ALA A 321 30.98 -3.48 -11.55
C ALA A 321 30.77 -4.43 -10.36
N GLU A 322 31.56 -4.29 -9.28
CA GLU A 322 31.43 -5.16 -8.11
C GLU A 322 30.08 -4.95 -7.42
N LYS A 323 29.67 -3.70 -7.22
CA LYS A 323 28.37 -3.33 -6.68
C LYS A 323 27.25 -3.80 -7.58
N MET A 324 27.38 -3.64 -8.89
CA MET A 324 26.39 -4.14 -9.84
C MET A 324 26.21 -5.66 -9.76
N GLU A 325 27.30 -6.41 -9.63
CA GLU A 325 27.29 -7.87 -9.47
C GLU A 325 26.70 -8.29 -8.10
N GLN A 326 26.94 -7.49 -7.05
CA GLN A 326 26.34 -7.69 -5.74
C GLN A 326 24.81 -7.58 -5.80
N GLU A 327 24.27 -6.53 -6.43
CA GLU A 327 22.82 -6.31 -6.53
C GLU A 327 22.14 -7.39 -7.40
N LYS A 328 22.81 -7.85 -8.47
CA LYS A 328 22.26 -8.94 -9.32
C LYS A 328 22.26 -10.32 -8.65
N ARG A 329 22.99 -10.50 -7.55
CA ARG A 329 23.31 -11.83 -7.01
C ARG A 329 22.08 -12.63 -6.60
N SER A 330 21.08 -12.00 -5.97
CA SER A 330 19.84 -12.66 -5.56
C SER A 330 19.04 -13.14 -6.78
N LEU A 331 18.86 -12.26 -7.77
CA LEU A 331 18.14 -12.54 -9.02
C LEU A 331 18.78 -13.68 -9.82
N ARG A 332 20.11 -13.75 -9.91
CA ARG A 332 20.81 -14.84 -10.63
C ARG A 332 20.62 -16.22 -10.01
N LEU A 333 20.30 -16.29 -8.73
CA LEU A 333 20.08 -17.56 -8.04
C LEU A 333 18.64 -18.06 -8.12
N VAL A 334 17.75 -17.25 -8.69
CA VAL A 334 16.38 -17.63 -9.03
C VAL A 334 16.42 -18.43 -10.33
N ASP A 335 16.22 -19.74 -10.18
CA ASP A 335 16.38 -20.75 -11.23
C ASP A 335 15.04 -20.99 -11.96
N ASP A 336 14.53 -19.93 -12.59
CA ASP A 336 13.36 -19.97 -13.47
C ASP A 336 13.50 -18.95 -14.62
N SER A 337 12.55 -18.97 -15.55
CA SER A 337 12.54 -18.11 -16.73
C SER A 337 11.66 -16.86 -16.60
N PHE A 338 11.15 -16.55 -15.41
CA PHE A 338 10.38 -15.32 -15.22
C PHE A 338 11.28 -14.10 -15.32
N ARG A 339 10.67 -12.96 -15.65
CA ARG A 339 11.35 -11.68 -15.85
C ARG A 339 12.05 -11.24 -14.57
N LYS A 340 13.25 -10.68 -14.72
CA LYS A 340 14.09 -10.17 -13.63
C LYS A 340 14.48 -8.74 -13.96
N LEU A 341 14.12 -7.81 -13.08
CA LEU A 341 14.37 -6.37 -13.22
C LEU A 341 15.36 -5.90 -12.16
N LEU A 342 16.32 -5.07 -12.55
CA LEU A 342 17.14 -4.27 -11.66
C LEU A 342 16.85 -2.79 -11.90
N ILE A 343 16.18 -2.16 -10.94
CA ILE A 343 15.77 -0.76 -11.02
C ILE A 343 16.84 0.10 -10.35
N VAL A 344 17.34 1.08 -11.10
CA VAL A 344 18.47 1.93 -10.67
C VAL A 344 17.97 3.35 -10.40
N GLY A 345 18.39 3.94 -9.28
CA GLY A 345 18.00 5.31 -8.90
C GLY A 345 18.54 6.42 -9.81
N GLU A 346 19.52 6.12 -10.66
CA GLU A 346 20.18 7.05 -11.57
C GLU A 346 19.61 6.95 -13.00
N HIS A 347 19.72 8.02 -13.79
CA HIS A 347 19.29 7.98 -15.18
C HIS A 347 20.24 7.10 -16.02
N THR A 348 19.68 6.09 -16.67
CA THR A 348 20.40 5.16 -17.54
C THR A 348 19.47 4.68 -18.65
N LYS A 349 20.03 4.31 -19.81
CA LYS A 349 19.25 3.64 -20.84
C LYS A 349 18.92 2.22 -20.39
N GLN A 350 17.78 1.71 -20.80
CA GLN A 350 17.43 0.32 -20.58
C GLN A 350 18.34 -0.62 -21.38
N TRP A 351 18.82 -1.69 -20.74
CA TRP A 351 19.59 -2.77 -21.38
C TRP A 351 19.40 -4.09 -20.62
N SER A 352 19.91 -5.20 -21.15
CA SER A 352 19.87 -6.50 -20.49
C SER A 352 21.25 -7.13 -20.43
N ASP A 353 21.55 -7.80 -19.31
CA ASP A 353 22.79 -8.55 -19.15
C ASP A 353 22.71 -9.94 -19.82
N GLU A 354 23.84 -10.65 -19.85
CA GLU A 354 23.94 -11.99 -20.42
C GLU A 354 23.08 -13.06 -19.71
N ASN A 355 22.55 -12.75 -18.52
CA ASN A 355 21.66 -13.62 -17.75
C ASN A 355 20.18 -13.26 -17.97
N GLY A 356 19.89 -12.30 -18.86
CA GLY A 356 18.53 -11.84 -19.14
C GLY A 356 17.94 -10.94 -18.06
N ILE A 357 18.75 -10.43 -17.13
CA ILE A 357 18.30 -9.41 -16.17
C ILE A 357 18.18 -8.10 -16.93
N GLN A 358 17.02 -7.46 -16.85
CA GLN A 358 16.74 -6.17 -17.48
C GLN A 358 17.05 -5.04 -16.49
N ILE A 359 17.95 -4.13 -16.86
CA ILE A 359 18.35 -2.97 -16.06
C ILE A 359 17.62 -1.76 -16.63
N MET A 360 16.99 -0.96 -15.77
CA MET A 360 16.33 0.30 -16.17
C MET A 360 16.42 1.36 -15.09
N SER A 361 16.30 2.62 -15.49
CA SER A 361 16.24 3.72 -14.52
C SER A 361 14.89 3.75 -13.80
N ILE A 362 14.89 4.29 -12.59
CA ILE A 362 13.66 4.52 -11.81
C ILE A 362 12.66 5.38 -12.58
N TYR A 363 13.14 6.32 -13.40
CA TYR A 363 12.29 7.16 -14.23
C TYR A 363 11.56 6.36 -15.31
N ASP A 364 12.27 5.49 -16.03
CA ASP A 364 11.66 4.66 -17.06
C ASP A 364 10.66 3.68 -16.43
N PHE A 365 11.03 3.08 -15.30
CA PHE A 365 10.16 2.19 -14.55
C PHE A 365 8.85 2.89 -14.14
N LEU A 366 8.92 4.08 -13.54
CA LEU A 366 7.75 4.78 -12.99
C LEU A 366 6.89 5.48 -14.05
N LEU A 367 7.48 5.98 -15.15
CA LEU A 367 6.75 6.76 -16.16
C LEU A 367 6.18 5.88 -17.29
N ASP A 368 6.77 4.71 -17.54
CA ASP A 368 6.31 3.75 -18.54
C ASP A 368 5.70 2.50 -17.88
N TRP A 369 4.37 2.43 -17.86
CA TRP A 369 3.65 1.28 -17.29
C TRP A 369 3.85 -0.01 -18.10
N SER A 370 4.20 0.10 -19.38
CA SER A 370 4.50 -1.08 -20.22
C SER A 370 5.78 -1.81 -19.77
N SER A 371 6.62 -1.16 -18.94
CA SER A 371 7.82 -1.76 -18.35
C SER A 371 7.54 -3.05 -17.57
N THR A 372 6.33 -3.22 -17.05
CA THR A 372 5.88 -4.41 -16.31
C THR A 372 4.95 -5.32 -17.10
N GLU A 373 4.48 -4.90 -18.27
CA GLU A 373 3.58 -5.69 -19.12
C GLU A 373 4.38 -6.63 -20.03
N LYS A 374 3.75 -7.73 -20.48
CA LYS A 374 4.30 -8.49 -21.60
C LYS A 374 4.10 -7.67 -22.87
N HIS A 375 5.18 -7.43 -23.61
CA HIS A 375 5.05 -7.11 -25.02
C HIS A 375 4.46 -8.34 -25.71
N GLY A 376 3.23 -8.20 -26.20
CA GLY A 376 2.51 -9.24 -26.96
C GLY A 376 3.13 -9.51 -28.32
#